data_AF-A0A952HBK4-F1
#
_entry.id   AF-A0A952HBK4-F1
#
_cell.length_a   1.000
_cell.length_b   1.000
_cell.length_c   1.000
_cell.angle_alpha   90.00
_cell.angle_beta   90.00
_cell.angle_gamma   90.00
#
_symmetry.space_group_name_H-M   'P 1'
#
loop_
_entity.id
_entity.type
_entity.pdbx_description
1 polymer ?
#
loop_
_entity_poly.entity_id
_entity_poly.type
_entity_poly.pdbx_seq_one_letter_code
_entity_poly.pdbx_strand_id
1 'polypeptide(L)'
;MTAPALTVTDASTPTTSADVLVVAARAGRDGVTVLSGSQREELAQQLRAVGFAGGRDELVRLPGDGSGPSLAVIGLPDGGEDALRYAAGSAVRQLAGAAAVAIDFPTEGDAQLGAIV
;
A
#
# COMPACT_ATOMS: atom_id res chain seq x y z
N MET A 1 -4.63 27.46 6.36
CA MET A 1 -3.71 26.32 6.50
C MET A 1 -4.57 25.09 6.68
N THR A 2 -4.48 24.12 5.78
CA THR A 2 -5.08 22.79 5.99
C THR A 2 -4.09 21.97 6.80
N ALA A 3 -4.49 21.51 7.98
CA ALA A 3 -3.69 20.56 8.76
C ALA A 3 -3.92 19.15 8.19
N PRO A 4 -2.88 18.30 8.09
CA PRO A 4 -3.08 16.90 7.75
C PRO A 4 -3.95 16.22 8.82
N ALA A 5 -4.87 15.37 8.39
CA ALA A 5 -5.69 14.55 9.26
C ALA A 5 -5.30 13.09 9.07
N LEU A 6 -5.25 12.35 10.18
CA LEU A 6 -4.93 10.93 10.21
C LEU A 6 -6.07 10.20 10.93
N THR A 7 -6.53 9.10 10.32
CA THR A 7 -7.53 8.22 10.90
C THR A 7 -7.01 6.79 10.83
N VAL A 8 -7.17 6.04 11.92
CA VAL A 8 -6.81 4.62 12.00
C VAL A 8 -8.08 3.81 12.26
N THR A 9 -8.21 2.66 11.60
CA THR A 9 -9.35 1.75 11.74
C THR A 9 -8.89 0.31 11.63
N ASP A 10 -9.55 -0.57 12.37
CA ASP A 10 -9.37 -2.03 12.37
C ASP A 10 -10.52 -2.76 11.62
N ALA A 11 -11.43 -2.00 11.01
CA ALA A 11 -12.55 -2.57 10.28
C ALA A 11 -12.05 -3.35 9.06
N SER A 12 -12.57 -4.57 8.85
CA SER A 12 -12.18 -5.42 7.72
C SER A 12 -12.57 -4.84 6.35
N THR A 13 -13.60 -3.99 6.31
CA THR A 13 -14.08 -3.29 5.12
C THR A 13 -14.43 -1.84 5.47
N PRO A 14 -13.43 -0.99 5.69
CA PRO A 14 -13.69 0.38 6.09
C PRO A 14 -14.25 1.18 4.91
N THR A 15 -15.31 1.95 5.15
CA THR A 15 -15.72 2.98 4.19
C THR A 15 -14.63 4.04 4.14
N THR A 16 -14.01 4.22 2.97
CA THR A 16 -12.92 5.19 2.79
C THR A 16 -13.29 6.24 1.75
N SER A 17 -12.95 7.50 2.02
CA SER A 17 -13.00 8.60 1.06
C SER A 17 -11.65 8.87 0.42
N ALA A 18 -10.70 7.92 0.53
CA ALA A 18 -9.38 8.07 -0.06
C ALA A 18 -9.47 8.07 -1.59
N ASP A 19 -8.55 8.78 -2.24
CA ASP A 19 -8.40 8.75 -3.70
C ASP A 19 -7.60 7.51 -4.14
N VAL A 20 -6.73 7.03 -3.25
CA VAL A 20 -5.83 5.91 -3.48
C VAL A 20 -5.77 5.01 -2.26
N LEU A 21 -5.93 3.69 -2.47
CA LEU A 21 -5.62 2.66 -1.50
C LEU A 21 -4.24 2.07 -1.84
N VAL A 22 -3.34 2.08 -0.87
CA VAL A 22 -1.97 1.54 -1.00
C VAL A 22 -1.87 0.22 -0.26
N VAL A 23 -1.49 -0.83 -0.98
CA VAL A 23 -1.18 -2.14 -0.40
C VAL A 23 0.30 -2.46 -0.56
N ALA A 24 0.85 -3.20 0.39
CA ALA A 24 2.23 -3.65 0.33
C ALA A 24 2.37 -4.95 -0.47
N ALA A 25 3.45 -5.05 -1.24
CA ALA A 25 3.86 -6.28 -1.89
C ALA A 25 5.36 -6.53 -1.68
N ARG A 26 5.78 -7.79 -1.68
CA ARG A 26 7.17 -8.19 -1.46
C ARG A 26 7.69 -9.00 -2.64
N ALA A 27 8.90 -8.69 -3.07
CA ALA A 27 9.64 -9.53 -4.01
C ALA A 27 10.02 -10.86 -3.35
N GLY A 28 9.75 -11.97 -4.03
CA GLY A 28 10.13 -13.31 -3.64
C GLY A 28 10.78 -14.07 -4.80
N ARG A 29 11.29 -15.27 -4.51
CA ARG A 29 11.93 -16.13 -5.53
C ARG A 29 10.97 -16.50 -6.67
N ASP A 30 9.69 -16.67 -6.34
CA ASP A 30 8.62 -17.04 -7.27
C ASP A 30 7.84 -15.81 -7.80
N GLY A 31 8.45 -14.62 -7.70
CA GLY A 31 7.86 -13.34 -8.13
C GLY A 31 7.27 -12.54 -6.96
N VAL A 32 6.26 -11.72 -7.25
CA VAL A 32 5.67 -10.82 -6.26
C VAL A 32 4.61 -11.50 -5.39
N THR A 33 4.64 -11.20 -4.09
CA THR A 33 3.61 -11.58 -3.11
C THR A 33 2.94 -10.33 -2.56
N VAL A 34 1.62 -10.21 -2.73
CA VAL A 34 0.83 -9.14 -2.10
C VAL A 34 0.58 -9.52 -0.64
N LEU A 35 0.79 -8.58 0.28
CA LEU A 35 0.78 -8.82 1.72
C LEU A 35 -0.54 -8.48 2.40
N SER A 36 -1.39 -7.67 1.77
CA SER A 36 -2.69 -7.23 2.29
C SER A 36 -3.81 -7.32 1.26
N GLY A 37 -5.06 -7.27 1.72
CA GLY A 37 -6.25 -7.34 0.87
C GLY A 37 -6.78 -8.76 0.61
N SER A 38 -8.07 -8.83 0.23
CA SER A 38 -8.83 -10.08 0.08
C SER A 38 -8.53 -10.86 -1.21
N GLN A 39 -8.01 -10.20 -2.25
CA GLN A 39 -7.73 -10.79 -3.58
C GLN A 39 -6.23 -10.85 -3.90
N ARG A 40 -5.40 -11.09 -2.89
CA ARG A 40 -3.93 -11.04 -2.98
C ARG A 40 -3.32 -11.94 -4.05
N GLU A 41 -3.82 -13.16 -4.25
CA GLU A 41 -3.26 -14.05 -5.29
C GLU A 41 -3.56 -13.56 -6.71
N GLU A 42 -4.77 -13.08 -6.96
CA GLU A 42 -5.17 -12.56 -8.29
C GLU A 42 -4.42 -11.26 -8.60
N LEU A 43 -4.33 -10.35 -7.63
CA LEU A 43 -3.57 -9.12 -7.77
C LEU A 43 -2.08 -9.41 -8.05
N ALA A 44 -1.48 -10.39 -7.36
CA ALA A 44 -0.10 -10.80 -7.62
C ALA A 44 0.11 -11.32 -9.07
N GLN A 45 -0.88 -11.93 -9.70
CA GLN A 45 -0.79 -12.36 -11.10
C GLN A 45 -0.86 -11.15 -12.05
N GLN A 46 -1.78 -10.22 -11.81
CA GLN A 46 -1.91 -8.99 -12.59
C GLN A 46 -0.65 -8.12 -12.50
N LEU A 47 -0.05 -8.01 -11.31
CA LEU A 47 1.19 -7.28 -11.09
C LEU A 47 2.35 -7.84 -11.91
N ARG A 48 2.50 -9.17 -11.99
CA ARG A 48 3.49 -9.80 -12.86
C ARG A 48 3.26 -9.47 -14.34
N ALA A 49 2.00 -9.42 -14.78
CA ALA A 49 1.66 -9.11 -16.17
C ALA A 49 2.03 -7.66 -16.57
N VAL A 50 2.05 -6.72 -15.62
CA VAL A 50 2.49 -5.34 -15.83
C VAL A 50 3.98 -5.11 -15.54
N GLY A 51 4.73 -6.18 -15.26
CA GLY A 51 6.18 -6.13 -15.02
C GLY A 51 6.60 -5.67 -13.63
N PHE A 52 5.66 -5.61 -12.67
CA PHE A 52 5.97 -5.23 -11.30
C PHE A 52 6.71 -6.36 -10.55
N ALA A 53 7.86 -6.04 -9.97
CA ALA A 53 8.72 -7.02 -9.30
C ALA A 53 8.64 -6.98 -7.76
N GLY A 54 8.11 -5.90 -7.18
CA GLY A 54 8.01 -5.71 -5.72
C GLY A 54 9.31 -5.22 -5.08
N GLY A 55 10.17 -4.55 -5.86
CA GLY A 55 11.40 -3.96 -5.39
C GLY A 55 11.18 -2.76 -4.46
N ARG A 56 12.21 -2.41 -3.70
CA ARG A 56 12.19 -1.22 -2.84
C ARG A 56 11.88 0.04 -3.67
N ASP A 57 10.96 0.88 -3.18
CA ASP A 57 10.41 2.06 -3.87
C ASP A 57 9.64 1.81 -5.17
N GLU A 58 9.50 0.56 -5.58
CA GLU A 58 8.72 0.25 -6.77
C GLU A 58 7.24 0.45 -6.45
N LEU A 59 6.61 1.40 -7.13
CA LEU A 59 5.18 1.67 -7.04
C LEU A 59 4.54 1.41 -8.40
N VAL A 60 3.45 0.65 -8.42
CA VAL A 60 2.56 0.60 -9.57
C VAL A 60 1.17 1.06 -9.17
N ARG A 61 0.55 1.89 -10.01
CA ARG A 61 -0.82 2.33 -9.84
C ARG A 61 -1.70 1.64 -10.86
N LEU A 62 -2.73 0.97 -10.37
CA LEU A 62 -3.72 0.29 -11.18
C LEU A 62 -4.97 1.19 -11.29
N PRO A 63 -5.57 1.29 -12.49
CA PRO A 63 -6.83 2.01 -12.65
C PRO A 63 -7.92 1.31 -11.84
N GLY A 64 -8.73 2.10 -11.13
CA GLY A 64 -9.96 1.62 -10.50
C GLY A 64 -11.09 1.50 -11.53
N ASP A 65 -12.20 0.87 -11.11
CA ASP A 65 -13.42 0.75 -11.91
C ASP A 65 -14.34 1.99 -11.83
N GLY A 66 -13.91 3.03 -11.11
CA GLY A 66 -14.65 4.27 -10.89
C GLY A 66 -15.63 4.22 -9.72
N SER A 67 -15.77 3.09 -9.02
CA SER A 67 -16.67 2.94 -7.87
C SER A 67 -16.00 3.18 -6.51
N GLY A 68 -14.68 3.44 -6.49
CA GLY A 68 -13.89 3.60 -5.26
C GLY A 68 -12.49 4.16 -5.52
N PRO A 69 -11.59 4.11 -4.50
CA PRO A 69 -10.21 4.55 -4.65
C PRO A 69 -9.50 3.77 -5.75
N SER A 70 -8.56 4.44 -6.44
CA SER A 70 -7.59 3.71 -7.27
C SER A 70 -6.68 2.85 -6.40
N LEU A 71 -6.18 1.74 -6.94
CA LEU A 71 -5.29 0.84 -6.20
C LEU A 71 -3.83 1.16 -6.55
N ALA A 72 -2.99 1.29 -5.53
CA ALA A 72 -1.55 1.39 -5.68
C ALA A 72 -0.86 0.27 -4.90
N VAL A 73 0.20 -0.28 -5.48
CA VAL A 73 0.98 -1.35 -4.86
C VAL A 73 2.42 -0.89 -4.74
N ILE A 74 2.94 -0.89 -3.51
CA ILE A 74 4.32 -0.48 -3.20
C ILE A 74 5.13 -1.69 -2.75
N GLY A 75 6.38 -1.77 -3.20
CA GLY A 75 7.33 -2.76 -2.72
C GLY A 75 7.78 -2.51 -1.28
N LEU A 76 7.52 -3.48 -0.41
CA LEU A 76 7.92 -3.51 0.99
C LEU A 76 9.15 -4.41 1.16
N PRO A 77 10.35 -3.84 1.41
CA PRO A 77 11.52 -4.63 1.73
C PRO A 77 11.38 -5.35 3.08
N ASP A 78 12.26 -6.31 3.35
CA ASP A 78 12.44 -6.82 4.71
C ASP A 78 13.11 -5.76 5.59
N GLY A 79 12.82 -5.77 6.90
CA GLY A 79 13.42 -4.81 7.84
C GLY A 79 12.49 -4.23 8.90
N GLY A 80 11.33 -4.85 9.15
CA GLY A 80 10.43 -4.45 10.24
C GLY A 80 9.94 -3.00 10.12
N GLU A 81 10.01 -2.25 11.21
CA GLU A 81 9.51 -0.87 11.31
C GLU A 81 10.16 0.09 10.30
N ASP A 82 11.47 0.00 10.10
CA ASP A 82 12.17 0.89 9.17
C ASP A 82 11.73 0.66 7.72
N ALA A 83 11.48 -0.60 7.35
CA ALA A 83 10.96 -0.94 6.04
C ALA A 83 9.53 -0.42 5.83
N LEU A 84 8.66 -0.54 6.85
CA LEU A 84 7.30 -0.03 6.82
C LEU A 84 7.28 1.50 6.67
N ARG A 85 8.07 2.21 7.49
CA ARG A 85 8.21 3.67 7.41
C ARG A 85 8.70 4.13 6.05
N TYR A 86 9.67 3.40 5.53
CA TYR A 86 10.25 3.67 4.22
C TYR A 86 9.21 3.52 3.10
N ALA A 87 8.51 2.38 3.05
CA ALA A 87 7.51 2.09 2.04
C ALA A 87 6.31 3.05 2.11
N ALA A 88 5.80 3.34 3.32
CA ALA A 88 4.69 4.27 3.53
C ALA A 88 5.06 5.69 3.06
N GLY A 89 6.21 6.20 3.51
CA GLY A 89 6.71 7.50 3.10
C GLY A 89 7.00 7.60 1.60
N SER A 90 7.51 6.52 0.99
CA SER A 90 7.75 6.47 -0.45
C SER A 90 6.45 6.50 -1.24
N ALA A 91 5.46 5.69 -0.87
CA ALA A 91 4.17 5.66 -1.52
C ALA A 91 3.48 7.03 -1.50
N VAL A 92 3.43 7.69 -0.33
CA VAL A 92 2.80 9.03 -0.20
C VAL A 92 3.51 10.07 -1.09
N ARG A 93 4.85 10.06 -1.15
CA ARG A 93 5.60 10.99 -2.02
C ARG A 93 5.36 10.73 -3.50
N GLN A 94 5.30 9.47 -3.91
CA GLN A 94 5.09 9.09 -5.30
C GLN A 94 3.64 9.33 -5.76
N LEU A 95 2.68 9.32 -4.83
CA LEU A 95 1.27 9.63 -5.04
C LEU A 95 0.94 11.13 -4.85
N ALA A 96 1.94 12.01 -4.99
CA ALA A 96 1.73 13.45 -4.92
C ALA A 96 0.61 13.89 -5.88
N GLY A 97 -0.35 14.65 -5.35
CA GLY A 97 -1.57 15.07 -6.06
C GLY A 97 -2.83 14.34 -5.63
N ALA A 98 -2.74 13.22 -4.91
CA ALA A 98 -3.87 12.67 -4.15
C ALA A 98 -4.16 13.56 -2.93
N ALA A 99 -5.43 13.86 -2.67
CA ALA A 99 -5.88 14.61 -1.50
C ALA A 99 -5.96 13.71 -0.26
N ALA A 100 -6.30 12.43 -0.45
CA ALA A 100 -6.36 11.43 0.61
C ALA A 100 -5.80 10.07 0.15
N VAL A 101 -4.96 9.46 1.00
CA VAL A 101 -4.34 8.15 0.76
C VAL A 101 -4.66 7.24 1.94
N ALA A 102 -5.18 6.04 1.65
CA ALA A 102 -5.33 4.97 2.63
C ALA A 102 -4.18 3.98 2.49
N ILE A 103 -3.61 3.53 3.60
CA ILE A 103 -2.50 2.56 3.63
C ILE A 103 -2.98 1.30 4.34
N ASP A 104 -2.90 0.17 3.64
CA ASP A 104 -3.24 -1.16 4.14
C ASP A 104 -1.98 -2.04 4.11
N PHE A 105 -1.15 -1.91 5.15
CA PHE A 105 0.06 -2.71 5.34
C PHE A 105 -0.15 -3.73 6.46
N PRO A 106 0.50 -4.91 6.38
CA PRO A 106 0.47 -5.86 7.47
C PRO A 106 1.25 -5.30 8.67
N THR A 107 0.60 -5.20 9.82
CA THR A 107 1.22 -4.81 11.09
C THR A 107 0.84 -5.78 12.20
N GLU A 108 1.82 -6.21 12.99
CA GLU A 108 1.65 -7.18 14.08
C GLU A 108 1.64 -6.52 15.48
N GLY A 109 1.66 -5.19 15.56
CA GLY A 109 1.57 -4.45 16.82
C GLY A 109 1.85 -2.96 16.68
N ASP A 110 1.76 -2.26 17.82
CA ASP A 110 1.78 -0.80 17.90
C ASP A 110 3.05 -0.17 17.32
N ALA A 111 4.21 -0.81 17.49
CA ALA A 111 5.47 -0.28 16.97
C ALA A 111 5.52 -0.27 15.43
N GLN A 112 4.98 -1.32 14.80
CA GLN A 112 4.87 -1.41 13.34
C GLN A 112 3.78 -0.48 12.81
N LEU A 113 2.64 -0.37 13.50
CA LEU A 113 1.60 0.60 13.17
C LEU A 113 2.14 2.03 13.25
N GLY A 114 2.83 2.37 14.34
CA GLY A 114 3.49 3.65 14.58
C GLY A 114 4.62 3.98 13.59
N ALA A 115 5.12 3.00 12.84
CA ALA A 115 6.08 3.24 11.78
C ALA A 115 5.44 3.79 10.50
N ILE A 116 4.13 3.57 10.31
CA ILE A 116 3.38 3.96 9.10
C ILE A 116 2.72 5.33 9.27
N VAL A 117 2.29 5.65 10.50
CA VAL A 117 1.46 6.81 10.83
C VAL A 117 2.21 8.03 11.35
#